data_AF-A0A519BT98-F1
#
_entry.id   AF-A0A519BT98-F1
#
_cell.length_a   1.000
_cell.length_b   1.000
_cell.length_c   1.000
_cell.angle_alpha   90.00
_cell.angle_beta   90.00
_cell.angle_gamma   90.00
#
_symmetry.space_group_name_H-M   'P 1'
#
loop_
_entity.id
_entity.type
_entity.pdbx_description
1 polymer ?
#
loop_
_entity_poly.entity_id
_entity_poly.type
_entity_poly.pdbx_seq_one_letter_code
_entity_poly.pdbx_strand_id
1 'polypeptide(L)'
;MVTALIRRRNSRIDCNFILTTADDVRLRLKPMLVVDNRIRRSQERVLRARSTQLIIESLSKLALSEALKRIYSGDLARDLAKDLRVIYPTRRVEISKIEVLTPDALMEVPPSEEELERILAGEEDETEEADEETADADTDHESLTVPELKELLKAQGLPVSGKKADLIERLASASGDEAE
;
A
#
# COMPACT_ATOMS: atom_id res chain seq x y z
N MET A 1 -17.82 17.79 -7.53
CA MET A 1 -16.89 18.04 -8.65
C MET A 1 -17.46 17.63 -10.02
N VAL A 2 -18.09 16.46 -10.15
CA VAL A 2 -18.56 15.90 -11.44
C VAL A 2 -19.61 16.74 -12.18
N THR A 3 -20.52 17.41 -11.45
CA THR A 3 -21.56 18.26 -12.04
C THR A 3 -21.01 19.50 -12.74
N ALA A 4 -19.83 19.99 -12.34
CA ALA A 4 -19.20 21.17 -12.94
C ALA A 4 -18.70 20.93 -14.37
N LEU A 5 -18.44 19.67 -14.74
CA LEU A 5 -18.00 19.32 -16.09
C LEU A 5 -19.14 19.35 -17.12
N ILE A 6 -20.38 19.17 -16.66
CA ILE A 6 -21.54 19.01 -17.54
C ILE A 6 -22.14 20.38 -17.80
N ARG A 7 -21.92 20.91 -19.00
CA ARG A 7 -22.48 22.19 -19.44
C ARG A 7 -23.74 21.98 -20.29
N ARG A 8 -24.56 23.03 -20.39
CA ARG A 8 -25.73 23.04 -21.28
C ARG A 8 -25.26 22.78 -22.72
N ARG A 9 -26.02 21.94 -23.45
CA ARG A 9 -25.77 21.45 -24.83
C ARG A 9 -24.70 20.35 -24.98
N ASN A 10 -23.99 19.99 -23.92
CA ASN A 10 -23.06 18.87 -23.97
C ASN A 10 -23.80 17.57 -23.60
N SER A 11 -23.32 16.45 -24.13
CA SER A 11 -23.80 15.13 -23.71
C SER A 11 -22.83 14.51 -22.71
N ARG A 12 -23.38 13.95 -21.64
CA ARG A 12 -22.69 13.06 -20.72
C ARG A 12 -23.02 11.63 -21.12
N ILE A 13 -21.99 10.79 -21.21
CA ILE A 13 -22.14 9.35 -21.45
C ILE A 13 -21.54 8.64 -20.25
N ASP A 14 -22.36 7.85 -19.59
CA ASP A 14 -21.92 6.96 -18.53
C ASP A 14 -21.88 5.53 -19.07
N CYS A 15 -20.79 4.83 -18.80
CA CYS A 15 -20.69 3.39 -19.00
C CYS A 15 -20.66 2.71 -17.64
N ASN A 16 -21.29 1.54 -17.54
CA ASN A 16 -21.22 0.69 -16.36
C ASN A 16 -20.94 -0.72 -16.84
N PHE A 17 -19.81 -1.28 -16.44
CA PHE A 17 -19.47 -2.66 -16.76
C PHE A 17 -18.66 -3.28 -15.63
N ILE A 18 -18.67 -4.60 -15.62
CA ILE A 18 -17.91 -5.44 -14.70
C ILE A 18 -16.76 -6.02 -15.50
N LEU A 19 -15.57 -6.03 -14.93
CA LEU A 19 -14.39 -6.67 -15.49
C LEU A 19 -13.74 -7.54 -14.41
N THR A 20 -12.99 -8.53 -14.87
CA THR A 20 -12.14 -9.36 -14.03
C THR A 20 -10.70 -9.01 -14.39
N THR A 21 -9.91 -8.67 -13.37
CA THR A 21 -8.49 -8.35 -13.47
C THR A 21 -7.67 -9.65 -13.46
N ALA A 22 -6.35 -9.60 -13.73
CA ALA A 22 -5.48 -10.78 -13.67
C ALA A 22 -5.52 -11.50 -12.31
N ASP A 23 -5.69 -10.76 -11.22
CA ASP A 23 -5.74 -11.28 -9.85
C ASP A 23 -7.10 -11.89 -9.47
N ASP A 24 -7.93 -12.22 -10.47
CA ASP A 24 -9.33 -12.72 -10.33
C ASP A 24 -10.27 -11.80 -9.52
N VAL A 25 -9.86 -10.55 -9.27
CA VAL A 25 -10.69 -9.55 -8.60
C VAL A 25 -11.73 -9.01 -9.58
N ARG A 26 -13.01 -9.06 -9.17
CA ARG A 26 -14.13 -8.51 -9.94
C ARG A 26 -14.32 -7.04 -9.60
N LEU A 27 -14.09 -6.18 -10.58
CA LEU A 27 -14.26 -4.73 -10.46
C LEU A 27 -15.44 -4.25 -11.29
N ARG A 28 -16.26 -3.37 -10.72
CA ARG A 28 -17.25 -2.60 -11.46
C ARG A 28 -16.73 -1.19 -11.65
N LEU A 29 -16.55 -0.81 -12.92
CA LEU A 29 -16.10 0.52 -13.30
C LEU A 29 -17.25 1.33 -13.88
N LYS A 30 -17.33 2.58 -13.42
CA LYS A 30 -18.27 3.59 -13.94
C LYS A 30 -17.49 4.74 -14.58
N PRO A 31 -16.91 4.55 -15.79
CA PRO A 31 -16.28 5.66 -16.49
C PRO A 31 -17.34 6.59 -17.07
N MET A 32 -17.00 7.88 -17.01
CA MET A 32 -17.80 8.99 -17.49
C MET A 32 -17.05 9.69 -18.61
N LEU A 33 -17.77 9.95 -19.70
CA LEU A 33 -17.28 10.64 -20.87
C LEU A 33 -18.11 11.90 -21.06
N VAL A 34 -17.44 13.04 -21.24
CA VAL A 34 -18.07 14.30 -21.63
C VAL A 34 -17.63 14.63 -23.04
N VAL A 35 -18.60 14.75 -23.95
CA VAL A 35 -18.37 15.13 -25.35
C VAL A 35 -18.72 16.60 -25.58
N ASP A 36 -18.13 17.21 -26.61
CA ASP A 36 -18.26 18.65 -26.84
C ASP A 36 -19.66 19.09 -27.27
N ASN A 37 -20.33 18.32 -28.14
CA ASN A 37 -21.70 18.63 -28.57
C ASN A 37 -22.65 17.52 -28.17
N ARG A 38 -23.96 17.83 -28.29
CA ARG A 38 -25.02 16.86 -28.13
C ARG A 38 -24.92 15.78 -29.21
N ILE A 39 -24.77 14.54 -28.79
CA ILE A 39 -24.65 13.39 -29.70
C ILE A 39 -25.98 12.68 -29.91
N ARG A 40 -26.08 11.95 -31.02
CA ARG A 40 -27.21 11.06 -31.32
C ARG A 40 -27.07 9.74 -30.54
N ARG A 41 -28.19 9.06 -30.29
CA ARG A 41 -28.20 7.76 -29.57
C ARG A 41 -27.33 6.68 -30.23
N SER A 42 -27.19 6.69 -31.56
CA SER A 42 -26.33 5.76 -32.28
C SER A 42 -24.85 5.97 -31.95
N GLN A 43 -24.38 7.22 -32.00
CA GLN A 43 -23.01 7.59 -31.63
C GLN A 43 -22.73 7.30 -30.16
N GLU A 44 -23.70 7.54 -29.27
CA GLU A 44 -23.60 7.21 -27.86
C GLU A 44 -23.40 5.70 -27.65
N ARG A 45 -24.15 4.86 -28.38
CA ARG A 45 -23.99 3.40 -28.33
C ARG A 45 -22.61 2.95 -28.83
N VAL A 46 -22.12 3.55 -29.90
CA VAL A 46 -20.78 3.26 -30.46
C VAL A 46 -19.69 3.65 -29.47
N LEU A 47 -19.77 4.85 -28.88
CA LEU A 47 -18.80 5.31 -27.89
C LEU A 47 -18.78 4.37 -26.68
N ARG A 48 -19.95 3.99 -26.13
CA ARG A 48 -20.01 3.02 -25.02
C ARG A 48 -19.33 1.70 -25.37
N ALA A 49 -19.66 1.12 -26.53
CA ALA A 49 -19.10 -0.16 -26.95
C ALA A 49 -17.57 -0.09 -27.08
N ARG A 50 -17.06 0.97 -27.72
CA ARG A 50 -15.62 1.12 -27.93
C ARG A 50 -14.86 1.36 -26.62
N SER A 51 -15.40 2.18 -25.72
CA SER A 51 -14.79 2.43 -24.41
C SER A 51 -14.73 1.15 -23.58
N THR A 52 -15.82 0.38 -23.51
CA THR A 52 -15.84 -0.89 -22.79
C THR A 52 -14.82 -1.87 -23.35
N GLN A 53 -14.71 -1.97 -24.67
CA GLN A 53 -13.77 -2.88 -25.31
C GLN A 53 -12.31 -2.56 -24.98
N LEU A 54 -11.92 -1.27 -25.07
CA LEU A 54 -10.55 -0.82 -24.76
C LEU A 54 -10.19 -1.03 -23.28
N ILE A 55 -11.14 -0.78 -22.38
CA ILE A 55 -10.90 -0.92 -20.95
C ILE A 55 -10.77 -2.41 -20.57
N ILE A 56 -11.60 -3.28 -21.14
CA ILE A 56 -11.48 -4.73 -20.92
C ILE A 56 -10.12 -5.22 -21.41
N GLU A 57 -9.68 -4.79 -22.60
CA GLU A 57 -8.38 -5.19 -23.14
C GLU A 57 -7.20 -4.67 -22.29
N SER A 58 -7.29 -3.44 -21.80
CA SER A 58 -6.22 -2.83 -20.99
C SER A 58 -6.13 -3.40 -19.59
N LEU A 59 -7.28 -3.69 -18.96
CA LEU A 59 -7.33 -4.07 -17.54
C LEU A 59 -7.32 -5.58 -17.30
N SER A 60 -7.73 -6.42 -18.26
CA SER A 60 -7.63 -7.88 -18.13
C SER A 60 -6.18 -8.37 -18.07
N LYS A 61 -5.23 -7.59 -18.60
CA LYS A 61 -3.81 -7.96 -18.69
C LYS A 61 -2.97 -7.53 -17.48
N LEU A 62 -3.47 -6.59 -16.67
CA LEU A 62 -2.71 -5.97 -15.57
C LEU A 62 -3.15 -6.52 -14.22
N ALA A 63 -2.26 -6.45 -13.23
CA ALA A 63 -2.61 -6.65 -11.82
C ALA A 63 -3.42 -5.46 -11.27
N LEU A 64 -4.13 -5.66 -10.17
CA LEU A 64 -4.99 -4.67 -9.52
C LEU A 64 -4.21 -3.43 -9.09
N SER A 65 -3.03 -3.60 -8.50
CA SER A 65 -2.19 -2.50 -8.03
C SER A 65 -1.74 -1.60 -9.19
N GLU A 66 -1.33 -2.19 -10.30
CA GLU A 66 -0.95 -1.48 -11.52
C GLU A 66 -2.15 -0.81 -12.20
N ALA A 67 -3.30 -1.50 -12.25
CA ALA A 67 -4.54 -0.96 -12.77
C ALA A 67 -4.96 0.30 -11.98
N LEU A 68 -4.92 0.24 -10.65
CA LEU A 68 -5.24 1.38 -9.79
C LEU A 68 -4.26 2.53 -10.03
N LYS A 69 -2.94 2.27 -10.05
CA LYS A 69 -1.93 3.29 -10.35
C LYS A 69 -2.21 3.99 -11.69
N ARG A 70 -2.51 3.23 -12.76
CA ARG A 70 -2.81 3.76 -14.09
C ARG A 70 -4.10 4.59 -14.11
N ILE A 71 -5.10 4.20 -13.32
CA ILE A 71 -6.36 4.92 -13.19
C ILE A 71 -6.15 6.25 -12.44
N TYR A 72 -5.45 6.24 -11.30
CA TYR A 72 -5.18 7.44 -10.51
C TYR A 72 -4.25 8.41 -11.23
N SER A 73 -3.23 7.91 -11.95
CA SER A 73 -2.36 8.70 -12.83
C SER A 73 -3.15 9.36 -13.98
N GLY A 74 -4.29 8.79 -14.35
CA GLY A 74 -5.13 9.28 -15.44
C GLY A 74 -4.63 8.87 -16.84
N ASP A 75 -3.65 7.98 -16.93
CA ASP A 75 -3.11 7.52 -18.21
C ASP A 75 -4.14 6.71 -19.00
N LEU A 76 -4.94 5.89 -18.32
CA LEU A 76 -6.06 5.17 -18.95
C LEU A 76 -7.08 6.16 -19.57
N ALA A 77 -7.32 7.30 -18.92
CA ALA A 77 -8.23 8.31 -19.44
C ALA A 77 -7.64 9.04 -20.67
N ARG A 78 -6.31 9.26 -20.70
CA ARG A 78 -5.62 9.86 -21.85
C ARG A 78 -5.65 8.95 -23.06
N ASP A 79 -5.43 7.65 -22.86
CA ASP A 79 -5.46 6.67 -23.95
C ASP A 79 -6.87 6.55 -24.53
N LEU A 80 -7.89 6.45 -23.67
CA LEU A 80 -9.29 6.47 -24.10
C LEU A 80 -9.64 7.77 -24.84
N ALA A 81 -9.15 8.92 -24.40
CA ALA A 81 -9.42 10.18 -25.08
C ALA A 81 -8.84 10.23 -26.49
N LYS A 82 -7.64 9.66 -26.72
CA LYS A 82 -7.02 9.60 -28.05
C LYS A 82 -7.86 8.75 -29.00
N ASP A 83 -8.26 7.56 -28.56
CA ASP A 83 -9.01 6.62 -29.40
C ASP A 83 -10.43 7.12 -29.68
N LEU A 84 -11.10 7.68 -28.68
CA LEU A 84 -12.47 8.16 -28.84
C LEU A 84 -12.54 9.41 -29.71
N ARG A 85 -11.48 10.25 -29.71
CA ARG A 85 -11.40 11.45 -30.55
C ARG A 85 -11.45 11.14 -32.06
N VAL A 86 -11.08 9.92 -32.46
CA VAL A 86 -11.22 9.44 -33.86
C VAL A 86 -12.68 9.33 -34.26
N ILE A 87 -13.56 8.89 -33.35
CA ILE A 87 -14.99 8.70 -33.61
C ILE A 87 -15.73 10.02 -33.40
N TYR A 88 -15.46 10.68 -32.26
CA TYR A 88 -16.13 11.90 -31.88
C TYR A 88 -15.27 12.74 -30.92
N PRO A 89 -15.24 14.08 -31.04
CA PRO A 89 -14.48 14.92 -30.11
C PRO A 89 -14.97 14.77 -28.67
N THR A 90 -14.14 14.14 -27.84
CA THR A 90 -14.31 14.01 -26.39
C THR A 90 -13.59 15.13 -25.67
N ARG A 91 -14.29 15.81 -24.76
CA ARG A 91 -13.79 16.95 -24.00
C ARG A 91 -13.03 16.50 -22.76
N ARG A 92 -13.56 15.49 -22.06
CA ARG A 92 -12.97 14.95 -20.83
C ARG A 92 -13.43 13.51 -20.59
N VAL A 93 -12.50 12.68 -20.13
CA VAL A 93 -12.72 11.29 -19.76
C VAL A 93 -12.25 11.13 -18.32
N GLU A 94 -13.11 10.60 -17.46
CA GLU A 94 -12.79 10.35 -16.05
C GLU A 94 -13.42 9.04 -15.59
N ILE A 95 -12.84 8.43 -14.57
CA ILE A 95 -13.42 7.26 -13.90
C ILE A 95 -14.17 7.78 -12.69
N SER A 96 -15.50 7.72 -12.73
CA SER A 96 -16.34 8.36 -11.72
C SER A 96 -16.43 7.54 -10.44
N LYS A 97 -16.46 6.21 -10.56
CA LYS A 97 -16.55 5.30 -9.42
C LYS A 97 -15.97 3.94 -9.77
N ILE A 98 -15.28 3.35 -8.80
CA ILE A 98 -14.78 1.98 -8.82
C ILE A 98 -15.46 1.28 -7.65
N GLU A 99 -16.08 0.14 -7.91
CA GLU A 99 -16.71 -0.72 -6.91
C GLU A 99 -16.05 -2.09 -7.00
N VAL A 100 -15.40 -2.54 -5.93
CA VAL A 100 -14.87 -3.91 -5.84
C VAL A 100 -16.05 -4.81 -5.45
N LEU A 101 -16.33 -5.83 -6.26
CA LEU A 101 -17.44 -6.77 -6.00
C LEU A 101 -17.00 -7.94 -5.13
N THR A 102 -15.72 -8.30 -5.18
CA THR A 102 -15.11 -9.38 -4.41
C THR A 102 -14.04 -8.79 -3.49
N PRO A 103 -14.42 -8.27 -2.31
CA PRO A 103 -13.45 -7.82 -1.31
C PRO A 103 -12.73 -9.01 -0.65
N ASP A 104 -13.31 -10.21 -0.68
CA ASP A 104 -12.77 -11.41 -0.02
C ASP A 104 -11.37 -11.81 -0.50
N ALA A 105 -10.99 -11.48 -1.74
CA ALA A 105 -9.65 -11.77 -2.25
C ALA A 105 -8.56 -10.84 -1.68
N LEU A 106 -8.94 -9.76 -1.01
CA LEU A 106 -8.04 -8.80 -0.34
C LEU A 106 -7.96 -9.02 1.17
N MET A 107 -8.86 -9.83 1.74
CA MET A 107 -8.66 -10.33 3.10
C MET A 107 -7.70 -11.51 3.00
N GLU A 108 -6.46 -11.27 3.44
CA GLU A 108 -5.56 -12.35 3.80
C GLU A 108 -6.31 -13.29 4.76
N VAL A 109 -6.07 -14.59 4.54
CA VAL A 109 -6.58 -15.70 5.34
C VAL A 109 -6.59 -15.27 6.81
N PRO A 110 -7.70 -15.48 7.57
CA PRO A 110 -7.68 -15.21 9.00
C PRO A 110 -6.41 -15.86 9.60
N PRO A 111 -5.71 -15.17 10.53
CA PRO A 111 -4.50 -15.70 11.13
C PRO A 111 -4.76 -17.15 11.54
N SER A 112 -3.80 -18.01 11.23
CA SER A 112 -3.87 -19.41 11.62
C SER A 112 -4.16 -19.50 13.12
N GLU A 113 -4.86 -20.54 13.58
CA GLU A 113 -5.24 -20.65 15.01
C GLU A 113 -4.03 -20.49 15.95
N GLU A 114 -2.84 -20.87 15.48
CA GLU A 114 -1.56 -20.72 16.18
C GLU A 114 -1.07 -19.25 16.31
N GLU A 115 -1.31 -18.40 15.31
CA GLU A 115 -0.98 -16.96 15.38
C GLU A 115 -1.96 -16.22 16.29
N LEU A 116 -3.23 -16.63 16.31
CA LEU A 116 -4.23 -16.05 17.20
C LEU A 116 -3.94 -16.41 18.67
N GLU A 117 -3.50 -17.63 18.93
CA GLU A 117 -3.04 -18.06 20.26
C GLU A 117 -1.80 -17.28 20.71
N ARG A 118 -0.83 -17.00 19.84
CA ARG A 118 0.35 -16.19 20.18
C ARG A 118 0.00 -14.75 20.59
N ILE A 119 -0.91 -14.11 19.84
CA ILE A 119 -1.39 -12.76 20.14
C ILE A 119 -2.21 -12.72 21.44
N LEU A 120 -3.06 -13.73 21.68
CA LEU A 120 -3.84 -13.84 22.93
C LEU A 120 -2.99 -14.24 24.14
N ALA A 121 -1.88 -14.96 23.92
CA ALA A 121 -0.91 -15.33 24.94
C ALA A 121 0.04 -14.17 25.33
N GLY A 122 0.00 -13.04 24.63
CA GLY A 122 0.70 -11.83 25.01
C GLY A 122 2.20 -11.84 24.69
N GLU A 123 2.62 -12.56 23.65
CA GLU A 123 3.93 -12.36 23.03
C GLU A 123 3.73 -11.38 21.88
N GLU A 124 4.00 -10.10 22.16
CA GLU A 124 4.16 -9.07 21.12
C GLU A 124 5.41 -9.43 20.31
N ASP A 125 5.23 -9.98 19.11
CA ASP A 125 6.29 -10.05 18.11
C ASP A 125 6.66 -8.60 17.73
N GLU A 126 7.84 -8.15 18.15
CA GLU A 126 8.55 -7.01 17.56
C GLU A 126 8.74 -7.30 16.07
N THR A 127 7.79 -6.86 15.23
CA THR A 127 8.04 -6.77 13.79
C THR A 127 8.97 -5.61 13.53
N GLU A 128 10.21 -5.97 13.18
CA GLU A 128 11.21 -5.24 12.43
C GLU A 128 10.60 -4.20 11.46
N GLU A 129 10.80 -2.91 11.75
CA GLU A 129 11.06 -1.92 10.70
C GLU A 129 12.56 -1.66 10.69
N ALA A 130 13.26 -2.29 9.75
CA ALA A 130 14.64 -1.97 9.40
C ALA A 130 14.68 -0.68 8.58
N ASP A 131 15.39 0.34 9.06
CA ASP A 131 16.46 1.05 8.34
C ASP A 131 16.87 2.35 9.07
N GLU A 132 18.01 2.31 9.77
CA GLU A 132 18.96 3.42 9.83
C GLU A 132 20.35 2.83 10.17
N GLU A 133 21.14 2.52 9.13
CA GLU A 133 22.58 2.32 9.27
C GLU A 133 23.24 3.66 9.65
N THR A 134 23.83 3.75 10.84
CA THR A 134 25.23 4.16 11.06
C THR A 134 25.58 4.07 12.54
N ALA A 135 26.76 3.49 12.84
CA ALA A 135 27.67 3.79 13.96
C ALA A 135 27.03 4.10 15.33
N ASP A 136 27.23 3.31 16.38
CA ASP A 136 28.52 3.25 17.10
C ASP A 136 28.57 2.00 17.99
N ALA A 137 29.77 1.43 18.12
CA ALA A 137 30.06 0.37 19.06
C ALA A 137 30.14 0.95 20.48
N ASP A 138 29.02 1.00 21.21
CA ASP A 138 29.01 1.39 22.62
C ASP A 138 28.17 0.40 23.46
N THR A 139 28.86 -0.60 24.02
CA THR A 139 28.63 -1.18 25.35
C THR A 139 27.17 -1.39 25.81
N ASP A 140 26.53 -2.47 25.35
CA ASP A 140 25.26 -2.98 25.87
C ASP A 140 25.40 -3.59 27.29
N HIS A 141 25.52 -2.74 28.32
CA HIS A 141 25.47 -3.17 29.72
C HIS A 141 24.33 -2.51 30.52
N GLU A 142 23.58 -1.58 29.91
CA GLU A 142 22.46 -0.90 30.57
C GLU A 142 21.20 -1.78 30.71
N SER A 143 21.03 -2.76 29.83
CA SER A 143 19.88 -3.69 29.81
C SER A 143 20.02 -4.85 30.80
N LEU A 144 21.23 -5.18 31.26
CA LEU A 144 21.45 -6.28 32.20
C LEU A 144 20.90 -5.96 33.60
N THR A 145 20.38 -6.99 34.26
CA THR A 145 19.82 -6.86 35.59
C THR A 145 20.94 -6.82 36.65
N VAL A 146 20.68 -6.17 37.79
CA VAL A 146 21.64 -6.07 38.91
C VAL A 146 22.26 -7.43 39.33
N PRO A 147 21.55 -8.57 39.38
CA PRO A 147 22.18 -9.85 39.69
C PRO A 147 23.19 -10.29 38.62
N GLU A 148 22.88 -10.14 37.33
CA GLU A 148 23.77 -10.53 36.23
C GLU A 148 25.06 -9.68 36.23
N LEU A 149 24.94 -8.37 36.46
CA LEU A 149 26.10 -7.47 36.58
C LEU A 149 27.02 -7.85 37.73
N LYS A 150 26.48 -8.37 38.84
CA LYS A 150 27.29 -8.84 39.98
C LYS A 150 27.98 -10.17 39.69
N GLU A 151 27.34 -11.05 38.94
CA GLU A 151 27.96 -12.32 38.53
C GLU A 151 29.13 -12.08 37.59
N LEU A 152 28.98 -11.16 36.63
CA LEU A 152 30.05 -10.77 35.71
C LEU A 152 31.23 -10.12 36.45
N LEU A 153 30.97 -9.17 37.36
CA LEU A 153 32.02 -8.57 38.19
C LEU A 153 32.70 -9.60 39.12
N LYS A 154 31.95 -10.57 39.63
CA LYS A 154 32.49 -11.64 40.47
C LYS A 154 33.36 -12.62 39.68
N ALA A 155 32.98 -12.92 38.43
CA ALA A 155 33.79 -13.74 37.52
C ALA A 155 35.11 -13.04 37.18
N GLN A 156 35.10 -11.72 37.06
CA GLN A 156 36.28 -10.88 36.86
C GLN A 156 37.03 -10.53 38.17
N GLY A 157 36.58 -11.04 39.32
CA GLY A 157 37.26 -10.83 40.61
C GLY A 157 37.15 -9.41 41.20
N LEU A 158 36.23 -8.60 40.69
CA LEU A 158 35.99 -7.21 41.10
C LEU A 158 34.93 -7.10 42.21
N PRO A 159 34.94 -6.01 43.00
CA PRO A 159 33.98 -5.82 44.09
C PRO A 159 32.54 -5.59 43.59
N VAL A 160 31.60 -6.39 44.08
CA VAL A 160 30.17 -6.43 43.69
C VAL A 160 29.26 -5.44 44.45
N SER A 161 29.84 -4.42 45.07
CA SER A 161 29.10 -3.47 45.93
C SER A 161 28.84 -2.14 45.22
N GLY A 162 27.57 -1.73 45.13
CA GLY A 162 27.16 -0.45 44.55
C GLY A 162 25.74 -0.47 43.99
N LYS A 163 25.29 0.67 43.46
CA LYS A 163 24.06 0.78 42.66
C LYS A 163 24.31 0.22 41.24
N LYS A 164 23.23 0.02 40.47
CA LYS A 164 23.29 -0.54 39.11
C LYS A 164 24.29 0.20 38.21
N ALA A 165 24.29 1.54 38.24
CA ALA A 165 25.22 2.39 37.48
C ALA A 165 26.68 2.12 37.84
N ASP A 166 27.03 2.05 39.13
CA ASP A 166 28.40 1.81 39.58
C ASP A 166 28.94 0.43 39.14
N LEU A 167 28.06 -0.56 38.95
CA LEU A 167 28.45 -1.89 38.48
C LEU A 167 28.70 -1.88 36.96
N ILE A 168 27.88 -1.13 36.22
CA ILE A 168 28.02 -0.94 34.77
C ILE A 168 29.31 -0.19 34.45
N GLU A 169 29.57 0.93 35.13
CA GLU A 169 30.79 1.71 34.94
C GLU A 169 32.05 0.88 35.24
N ARG A 170 31.99 0.03 36.27
CA ARG A 170 33.12 -0.80 36.67
C ARG A 170 33.39 -1.92 35.66
N LEU A 171 32.34 -2.50 35.06
CA LEU A 171 32.46 -3.43 33.92
C LEU A 171 32.99 -2.73 32.66
N ALA A 172 32.48 -1.55 32.33
CA ALA A 172 32.93 -0.76 31.19
C ALA A 172 34.40 -0.32 31.33
N SER A 173 34.85 0.00 32.55
CA SER A 173 36.26 0.30 32.81
C SER A 173 37.17 -0.92 32.73
N ALA A 174 36.66 -2.12 33.02
CA ALA A 174 37.44 -3.36 32.99
C ALA A 174 37.57 -3.92 31.56
N SER A 175 36.54 -3.80 30.72
CA SER A 175 36.62 -4.18 29.30
C SER A 175 37.52 -3.25 28.48
N GLY A 176 37.76 -2.02 28.95
CA GLY A 176 38.67 -1.07 28.33
C GLY A 176 40.16 -1.31 28.60
N ASP A 177 40.52 -2.11 29.62
CA ASP A 177 41.91 -2.30 30.09
C ASP A 177 42.55 -3.61 29.57
N GLU A 178 41.81 -4.44 28.81
CA GLU A 178 42.34 -5.66 28.15
C GLU A 178 42.83 -5.42 26.71
N ALA A 179 42.94 -4.16 26.28
CA ALA A 179 43.48 -3.77 24.98
C ALA A 179 44.77 -2.94 25.09
N GLU A 180 45.82 -3.51 25.68
CA GLU A 180 47.24 -3.17 25.39
C GLU A 180 48.20 -4.32 25.71
#